data_AF-A0A9D0YRC7-F1
#
_entry.id   AF-A0A9D0YRC7-F1
#
_cell.length_a   1.000
_cell.length_b   1.000
_cell.length_c   1.000
_cell.angle_alpha   90.00
_cell.angle_beta   90.00
_cell.angle_gamma   90.00
#
_symmetry.space_group_name_H-M   'P 1'
#
loop_
_entity.id
_entity.type
_entity.pdbx_description
1 polymer ?
#
loop_
_entity_poly.entity_id
_entity_poly.type
_entity_poly.pdbx_seq_one_letter_code
_entity_poly.pdbx_strand_id
1 'polypeptide(L)'
;MKKELPKVYEPQEVEGRIYEMWEKNGCFAGHRDPDKKPFTIVMPPPNVTGQLHMGHAMDCTLQDILIRFKRMQGYAALWVPGTDHAGIATQIKV
;
A
#
# COMPACT_ATOMS: atom_id res chain seq x y z
N MET A 1 -4.46 -26.20 14.87
CA MET A 1 -3.30 -25.67 14.11
C MET A 1 -2.33 -26.80 13.82
N LYS A 2 -1.73 -26.86 12.62
CA LYS A 2 -0.68 -27.84 12.31
C LYS A 2 0.49 -27.65 13.28
N LYS A 3 1.06 -28.75 13.79
CA LYS A 3 2.14 -28.77 14.79
C LYS A 3 3.50 -28.33 14.24
N GLU A 4 3.68 -28.34 12.93
CA GLU A 4 4.96 -28.04 12.25
C GLU A 4 4.75 -27.12 11.04
N LEU A 5 5.76 -26.29 10.75
CA LEU A 5 5.77 -25.39 9.59
C LEU A 5 5.97 -26.20 8.29
N PRO A 6 5.29 -25.83 7.18
CA PRO A 6 5.54 -26.43 5.87
C PRO A 6 7.00 -26.29 5.44
N LYS A 7 7.51 -27.25 4.69
CA LYS A 7 8.87 -27.20 4.13
C LYS A 7 9.03 -26.19 3.00
N VAL A 8 7.93 -25.83 2.33
CA VAL A 8 7.89 -24.89 1.20
C VAL A 8 6.94 -23.75 1.57
N TYR A 9 7.35 -22.52 1.26
CA TYR A 9 6.52 -21.33 1.45
C TYR A 9 5.54 -21.20 0.29
N GLU A 10 4.24 -21.09 0.62
CA GLU A 10 3.16 -20.86 -0.33
C GLU A 10 2.57 -19.46 -0.11
N PRO A 11 2.94 -18.44 -0.92
CA PRO A 11 2.48 -17.06 -0.74
C PRO A 11 0.95 -16.93 -0.74
N GLN A 12 0.27 -17.75 -1.55
CA GLN A 12 -1.19 -17.73 -1.70
C GLN A 12 -1.92 -18.09 -0.39
N GLU A 13 -1.28 -18.86 0.51
CA GLU A 13 -1.85 -19.18 1.83
C GLU A 13 -1.62 -18.06 2.87
N VAL A 14 -0.77 -17.07 2.55
CA VAL A 14 -0.25 -16.10 3.53
C VAL A 14 -0.65 -14.67 3.18
N GLU A 15 -0.39 -14.21 1.95
CA GLU A 15 -0.52 -12.81 1.56
C GLU A 15 -1.94 -12.27 1.76
N GLY A 16 -2.96 -12.99 1.27
CA GLY A 16 -4.36 -12.58 1.42
C GLY A 16 -4.79 -12.48 2.88
N ARG A 17 -4.42 -13.46 3.71
CA ARG A 17 -4.74 -13.47 5.15
C ARG A 17 -4.07 -12.33 5.92
N ILE A 18 -2.81 -12.03 5.60
CA ILE A 18 -2.08 -10.92 6.23
C ILE A 18 -2.69 -9.58 5.81
N TYR A 19 -3.00 -9.41 4.53
CA TYR A 19 -3.59 -8.18 4.02
C TYR A 19 -4.95 -7.90 4.67
N GLU A 20 -5.83 -8.92 4.73
CA GLU A 20 -7.13 -8.83 5.40
C GLU A 20 -6.98 -8.51 6.90
N MET A 21 -5.99 -9.09 7.57
CA MET A 21 -5.67 -8.77 8.96
C MET A 21 -5.27 -7.30 9.12
N TRP A 22 -4.46 -6.75 8.22
CA TRP A 22 -4.07 -5.33 8.28
C TRP A 22 -5.26 -4.40 8.05
N GLU A 23 -6.13 -4.71 7.08
CA GLU A 23 -7.33 -3.92 6.82
C GLU A 23 -8.28 -3.94 8.01
N LYS A 24 -8.61 -5.12 8.54
CA LYS A 24 -9.53 -5.28 9.68
C LYS A 24 -9.07 -4.57 10.94
N ASN A 25 -7.76 -4.52 11.17
CA ASN A 25 -7.17 -3.85 12.33
C ASN A 25 -6.85 -2.37 12.08
N GLY A 26 -7.25 -1.81 10.92
CA GLY A 26 -6.97 -0.42 10.59
C GLY A 26 -5.48 -0.10 10.50
N CYS A 27 -4.61 -1.08 10.23
CA CYS A 27 -3.15 -0.89 10.24
C CYS A 27 -2.68 0.13 9.20
N PHE A 28 -3.48 0.41 8.17
CA PHE A 28 -3.16 1.42 7.15
C PHE A 28 -3.58 2.84 7.54
N ALA A 29 -4.41 3.01 8.57
CA ALA A 29 -4.93 4.31 8.97
C ALA A 29 -3.80 5.26 9.40
N GLY A 30 -3.80 6.46 8.80
CA GLY A 30 -2.95 7.55 9.26
C GLY A 30 -3.63 8.27 10.42
N HIS A 31 -3.02 8.23 11.60
CA HIS A 31 -3.49 8.97 12.77
C HIS A 31 -2.62 10.21 12.97
N ARG A 32 -3.27 11.35 13.19
CA ARG A 32 -2.57 12.54 13.67
C ARG A 32 -2.14 12.30 15.11
N ASP A 33 -0.85 12.31 15.34
CA ASP A 33 -0.24 12.15 16.66
C ASP A 33 0.69 13.35 16.89
N PRO A 34 0.30 14.33 17.74
CA PRO A 34 1.11 15.52 18.02
C PRO A 34 2.49 15.22 18.61
N ASP A 35 2.65 14.06 19.24
CA ASP A 35 3.90 13.66 19.90
C ASP A 35 4.89 12.98 18.94
N LYS A 36 4.45 12.66 17.71
CA LYS A 36 5.27 12.02 16.67
C LYS A 36 5.58 12.96 15.53
N LYS A 37 6.78 12.82 14.98
CA LYS A 37 7.18 13.54 13.77
C LYS A 37 6.39 13.01 12.56
N PRO A 38 5.72 13.87 11.77
CA PRO A 38 4.99 13.42 10.58
C PRO A 38 5.95 12.97 9.46
N PHE A 39 5.53 11.96 8.72
CA PHE A 39 6.14 11.57 7.45
C PHE A 39 5.02 11.22 6.47
N THR A 40 4.96 11.89 5.32
CA THR A 40 3.83 11.74 4.39
C THR A 40 4.32 11.56 2.97
N ILE A 41 3.71 10.61 2.26
CA ILE A 41 3.85 10.43 0.82
C ILE A 41 2.45 10.53 0.22
N VAL A 42 2.31 11.31 -0.85
CA VAL A 42 1.12 11.30 -1.71
C VAL A 42 1.41 10.35 -2.85
N MET A 43 0.59 9.30 -3.00
CA MET A 43 0.72 8.38 -4.12
C MET A 43 0.47 9.15 -5.42
N PRO A 44 1.37 9.09 -6.43
CA PRO A 44 1.07 9.53 -7.77
C PRO A 44 -0.16 8.75 -8.26
N PRO A 45 -1.31 9.41 -8.44
CA PRO A 45 -2.56 8.70 -8.66
C PRO A 45 -2.52 8.01 -10.04
N PRO A 46 -2.67 6.69 -10.13
CA PRO A 46 -2.74 6.02 -11.43
C PRO A 46 -3.99 6.46 -12.18
N ASN A 47 -3.84 6.61 -13.50
CA ASN A 47 -4.93 6.94 -14.40
C ASN A 47 -5.98 5.81 -14.43
N VAL A 48 -7.27 6.16 -14.43
CA VAL A 48 -8.40 5.19 -14.56
C VAL A 48 -8.55 4.62 -15.99
N THR A 49 -7.46 4.56 -16.75
CA THR A 49 -7.42 4.22 -18.18
C THR A 49 -7.04 2.77 -18.43
N GLY A 50 -7.13 1.85 -17.46
CA GLY A 50 -6.83 0.43 -17.67
C GLY A 50 -6.25 -0.29 -16.46
N GLN A 51 -5.45 -1.32 -16.73
CA GLN A 51 -4.81 -2.16 -15.71
C GLN A 51 -3.44 -1.60 -15.32
N LEU A 52 -3.04 -1.87 -14.09
CA LEU A 52 -1.70 -1.55 -13.61
C LEU A 52 -0.66 -2.46 -14.28
N HIS A 53 0.45 -1.86 -14.72
CA HIS A 53 1.65 -2.57 -15.18
C HIS A 53 2.81 -2.53 -14.15
N MET A 54 3.90 -3.26 -14.43
CA MET A 54 5.09 -3.36 -13.55
C MET A 54 5.69 -2.03 -13.10
N GLY A 55 5.58 -0.97 -13.92
CA GLY A 55 5.98 0.38 -13.49
C GLY A 55 5.23 0.88 -12.24
N HIS A 56 3.91 0.65 -12.14
CA HIS A 56 3.15 1.00 -10.94
C HIS A 56 3.55 0.13 -9.75
N ALA A 57 3.80 -1.16 -9.99
CA ALA A 57 4.24 -2.07 -8.94
C ALA A 57 5.57 -1.59 -8.34
N MET A 58 6.53 -1.19 -9.17
CA MET A 58 7.80 -0.64 -8.72
C MET A 58 7.61 0.67 -7.92
N ASP A 59 6.85 1.63 -8.47
CA ASP A 59 6.61 2.92 -7.82
C ASP A 59 5.93 2.78 -6.45
N CYS A 60 4.82 2.02 -6.39
CA CYS A 60 4.09 1.78 -5.16
C CYS A 60 4.91 1.00 -4.13
N THR A 61 5.72 0.03 -4.57
CA THR A 61 6.59 -0.75 -3.67
C THR A 61 7.62 0.13 -2.98
N LEU A 62 8.27 1.04 -3.71
CA LEU A 62 9.25 1.96 -3.14
C LEU A 62 8.61 2.88 -2.09
N GLN A 63 7.42 3.40 -2.37
CA GLN A 63 6.68 4.24 -1.43
C GLN A 63 6.24 3.45 -0.19
N ASP A 64 5.69 2.24 -0.35
CA ASP A 64 5.25 1.39 0.77
C ASP A 64 6.42 1.00 1.68
N ILE A 65 7.60 0.67 1.12
CA ILE A 65 8.82 0.41 1.90
C ILE A 65 9.17 1.61 2.78
N LEU A 66 9.17 2.82 2.24
CA LEU A 66 9.49 4.03 2.99
C LEU A 66 8.46 4.31 4.10
N ILE A 67 7.18 4.10 3.81
CA ILE A 67 6.09 4.29 4.78
C ILE A 67 6.23 3.31 5.95
N ARG A 68 6.44 2.02 5.67
CA ARG A 68 6.65 0.99 6.69
C ARG A 68 7.89 1.27 7.51
N PHE A 69 9.01 1.58 6.86
CA PHE A 69 10.25 1.92 7.54
C PHE A 69 10.09 3.11 8.47
N LYS A 70 9.47 4.21 8.00
CA LYS A 70 9.25 5.41 8.82
C LYS A 70 8.30 5.17 9.97
N ARG A 71 7.25 4.38 9.76
CA ARG A 71 6.35 3.94 10.83
C ARG A 71 7.10 3.16 11.92
N MET A 72 7.98 2.23 11.52
CA MET A 72 8.83 1.48 12.45
C MET A 72 9.86 2.36 13.17
N GLN A 73 10.29 3.47 12.56
CA GLN A 73 11.13 4.49 13.20
C GLN A 73 10.35 5.40 14.18
N GLY A 74 9.04 5.18 14.39
CA GLY A 74 8.21 5.96 15.31
C GLY A 74 7.60 7.24 14.72
N TYR A 75 7.67 7.43 13.40
CA TYR A 75 7.01 8.57 12.73
C TYR A 75 5.50 8.35 12.65
N ALA A 76 4.73 9.44 12.65
CA ALA A 76 3.34 9.45 12.21
C ALA A 76 3.30 9.35 10.67
N ALA A 77 3.49 8.13 10.16
CA ALA A 77 3.60 7.85 8.74
C ALA A 77 2.21 7.72 8.07
N LEU A 78 1.96 8.55 7.06
CA LEU A 78 0.74 8.58 6.25
C LEU A 78 1.08 8.40 4.77
N TRP A 79 0.47 7.41 4.14
CA TRP A 79 0.46 7.26 2.68
C TRP A 79 -0.92 7.61 2.18
N VAL A 80 -1.03 8.62 1.31
CA VAL A 80 -2.32 9.08 0.78
C VAL A 80 -2.56 8.43 -0.58
N PRO A 81 -3.49 7.45 -0.69
CA PRO A 81 -3.84 6.84 -1.97
C PRO A 81 -4.81 7.73 -2.75
N GLY A 82 -4.90 7.49 -4.07
CA GLY A 82 -5.87 8.12 -4.96
C GLY A 82 -5.77 7.57 -6.37
N THR A 83 -6.73 7.91 -7.22
CA THR A 83 -6.71 7.61 -8.66
C THR A 83 -7.00 8.88 -9.46
N ASP A 84 -6.48 8.96 -10.67
CA ASP A 84 -6.66 10.13 -11.54
C ASP A 84 -7.68 9.82 -12.63
N HIS A 85 -8.68 10.69 -12.75
CA HIS A 85 -9.65 10.69 -13.84
C HIS A 85 -9.01 10.76 -15.23
N ALA A 86 -7.76 11.23 -15.35
CA ALA A 86 -6.91 11.18 -16.55
C ALA A 86 -7.47 11.89 -17.80
N GLY A 87 -8.51 12.71 -17.64
CA GLY A 87 -9.10 13.58 -18.67
C GLY A 87 -9.14 12.97 -20.07
N ILE A 88 -8.33 13.53 -20.96
CA ILE A 88 -8.27 13.14 -22.38
C ILE A 88 -7.91 11.66 -22.58
N ALA A 89 -7.08 11.08 -21.72
CA ALA A 89 -6.67 9.68 -21.84
C ALA A 89 -7.85 8.73 -21.54
N THR A 90 -8.75 9.11 -20.63
CA THR A 90 -9.99 8.37 -20.37
C THR A 90 -10.97 8.56 -21.51
N GLN A 91 -11.13 9.80 -22.02
CA GLN A 91 -12.03 10.11 -23.12
C GLN A 91 -11.69 9.39 -24.42
N ILE A 92 -10.41 9.14 -24.71
CA ILE A 92 -9.96 8.42 -25.91
C ILE A 92 -10.20 6.91 -25.79
N LYS A 93 -10.33 6.39 -24.57
CA LYS A 93 -10.47 4.95 -24.30
C LYS A 93 -11.93 4.48 -24.24
N VAL A 94 -12.85 5.36 -23.82
CA VAL A 94 -14.30 5.14 -23.81
C VAL A 94 -14.86 5.37 -25.21
#